data_AF-A0A850BKW9-F1
#
_entry.id   AF-A0A850BKW9-F1
#
_cell.length_a   1.000
_cell.length_b   1.000
_cell.length_c   1.000
_cell.angle_alpha   90.00
_cell.angle_beta   90.00
_cell.angle_gamma   90.00
#
_symmetry.space_group_name_H-M   'P 1'
#
loop_
_entity.id
_entity.type
_entity.pdbx_description
1 polymer ?
#
loop_
_entity_poly.entity_id
_entity_poly.type
_entity_poly.pdbx_seq_one_letter_code
_entity_poly.pdbx_strand_id
1 'polypeptide(L)'
;MLRDDADRADAPIPNGSRIGEYVVKDTIEAGGFGVVYRVEHAGTGAPAAVKVLHAELASTQEAVLRFEREVDVIRRLNHPNVVTIHGWGRLEDGRPYFAMEFLEGVNLDAHVRARRRLSPPEILAILEPLCAALGTAHEQGIIHRDLKASNVFITKNSERRVVLLDFGVAKLIDEQGPGLTAPSHVVGTPSCMAPEQITGQPTDARTDVYALGALTYYMLTGELPFHDASVLMVQYMHLNTTPLKPSAIAPVGPAFDHVVMRAMSKHPSARYSSAGELLADFKLAVEGGDEGIAESHDRRMVAIHIEVHPESSALEDDNLDDDLYRDLEASLPFASRILVQKGYMLAMMTGNTRLLVKELPKEPEKETLARRDAVRTALALERQLVSRPTFDDRVRIAMCLHVGQVQVAAGKLVDGELLQLSSWVMKDPQAGVVASPPVVAGLGFITQPAGGQEAAGYLRVIDGPGG
;
A
#
# COMPACT_ATOMS: atom_id res chain seq x y z
N MET A 1 -35.01 -17.87 18.15
CA MET A 1 -35.29 -18.84 17.07
C MET A 1 -35.15 -18.27 15.65
N LEU A 2 -34.89 -16.96 15.44
CA LEU A 2 -34.71 -16.34 14.11
C LEU A 2 -33.24 -15.99 13.77
N ARG A 3 -32.28 -16.28 14.65
CA ARG A 3 -30.84 -15.98 14.43
C ARG A 3 -30.08 -17.15 13.78
N ASP A 4 -30.50 -18.40 14.00
CA ASP A 4 -29.76 -19.59 13.52
C ASP A 4 -29.85 -19.82 12.00
N ASP A 5 -30.88 -19.30 11.32
CA ASP A 5 -31.07 -19.51 9.87
C ASP A 5 -30.31 -18.46 9.03
N ALA A 6 -30.05 -17.26 9.56
CA ALA A 6 -29.26 -16.24 8.87
C ALA A 6 -27.77 -16.62 8.81
N ASP A 7 -27.21 -17.14 9.92
CA ASP A 7 -25.83 -17.62 9.99
C ASP A 7 -25.56 -18.83 9.08
N ARG A 8 -26.60 -19.60 8.71
CA ARG A 8 -26.49 -20.71 7.75
C ARG A 8 -26.53 -20.27 6.30
N ALA A 9 -27.21 -19.17 5.98
CA ALA A 9 -27.41 -18.71 4.61
C ALA A 9 -26.15 -18.08 3.99
N ASP A 10 -25.31 -17.44 4.81
CA ASP A 10 -24.02 -16.85 4.39
C ASP A 10 -22.81 -17.78 4.61
N ALA A 11 -23.05 -19.04 4.98
CA ALA A 11 -22.00 -20.05 4.95
C ALA A 11 -21.44 -20.18 3.52
N PRO A 12 -20.09 -20.27 3.33
CA PRO A 12 -19.51 -20.45 2.02
C PRO A 12 -20.11 -21.64 1.29
N ILE A 13 -20.52 -21.45 0.03
CA ILE A 13 -21.05 -22.52 -0.80
C ILE A 13 -19.97 -23.63 -0.92
N PRO A 14 -20.28 -24.88 -0.53
CA PRO A 14 -19.28 -25.95 -0.49
C PRO A 14 -18.69 -26.30 -1.86
N ASN A 15 -17.46 -26.80 -1.86
CA ASN A 15 -16.82 -27.33 -3.05
C ASN A 15 -17.64 -28.50 -3.62
N GLY A 16 -17.84 -28.51 -4.94
CA GLY A 16 -18.68 -29.48 -5.64
C GLY A 16 -20.16 -29.10 -5.73
N SER A 17 -20.62 -28.10 -4.98
CA SER A 17 -21.99 -27.56 -5.13
C SER A 17 -22.16 -26.83 -6.45
N ARG A 18 -23.41 -26.68 -6.90
CA ARG A 18 -23.74 -25.99 -8.15
C ARG A 18 -24.23 -24.56 -7.90
N ILE A 19 -23.76 -23.64 -8.74
CA ILE A 19 -24.31 -22.29 -8.90
C ILE A 19 -24.77 -22.18 -10.35
N GLY A 20 -26.05 -22.42 -10.60
CA GLY A 20 -26.59 -22.53 -11.95
C GLY A 20 -25.88 -23.60 -12.79
N GLU A 21 -25.28 -23.17 -13.91
CA GLU A 21 -24.53 -24.05 -14.82
C GLU A 21 -23.09 -24.33 -14.37
N TYR A 22 -22.68 -23.82 -13.21
CA TYR A 22 -21.29 -23.89 -12.74
C TYR A 22 -21.13 -24.76 -11.50
N VAL A 23 -19.99 -25.43 -11.37
CA VAL A 23 -19.61 -26.27 -10.22
C VAL A 23 -18.50 -25.57 -9.44
N VAL A 24 -18.72 -25.37 -8.13
CA VAL A 24 -17.77 -24.68 -7.23
C VAL A 24 -16.53 -25.52 -7.00
N LYS A 25 -15.35 -24.89 -7.09
CA LYS A 25 -14.05 -25.52 -6.81
C LYS A 25 -13.43 -25.03 -5.53
N ASP A 26 -13.45 -23.72 -5.30
CA ASP A 26 -12.88 -23.03 -4.16
C ASP A 26 -13.39 -21.59 -4.07
N THR A 27 -13.25 -20.98 -2.89
CA THR A 27 -13.56 -19.56 -2.67
C THR A 27 -12.32 -18.73 -3.01
N ILE A 28 -12.47 -17.74 -3.89
CA ILE A 28 -11.39 -16.81 -4.28
C ILE A 28 -11.33 -15.65 -3.29
N GLU A 29 -12.47 -15.01 -3.04
CA GLU A 29 -12.56 -13.80 -2.22
C GLU A 29 -13.91 -13.72 -1.52
N ALA A 30 -13.92 -13.25 -0.29
CA ALA A 30 -15.13 -12.90 0.45
C ALA A 30 -15.04 -11.41 0.81
N GLY A 31 -15.91 -10.59 0.23
CA GLY A 31 -15.96 -9.15 0.45
C GLY A 31 -17.32 -8.70 0.98
N GLY A 32 -17.45 -7.45 1.41
CA GLY A 32 -18.67 -6.97 2.08
C GLY A 32 -19.96 -6.98 1.24
N PHE A 33 -19.86 -7.13 -0.09
CA PHE A 33 -21.04 -7.21 -0.98
C PHE A 33 -21.38 -8.65 -1.39
N GLY A 34 -20.43 -9.59 -1.26
CA GLY A 34 -20.64 -10.96 -1.71
C GLY A 34 -19.36 -11.78 -1.75
N VAL A 35 -19.51 -13.03 -2.19
CA VAL A 35 -18.42 -14.00 -2.26
C VAL A 35 -18.15 -14.36 -3.71
N VAL A 36 -16.87 -14.38 -4.09
CA VAL A 36 -16.40 -14.79 -5.42
C VAL A 36 -15.83 -16.19 -5.34
N TYR A 37 -16.38 -17.09 -6.15
CA TYR A 37 -15.99 -18.49 -6.23
C TYR A 37 -15.24 -18.76 -7.54
N ARG A 38 -14.22 -19.60 -7.48
CA ARG A 38 -13.67 -20.25 -8.67
C ARG A 38 -14.58 -21.42 -8.99
N VAL A 39 -14.99 -21.50 -10.25
CA VAL A 39 -15.92 -22.52 -10.72
C VAL A 39 -15.49 -23.09 -12.06
N GLU A 40 -16.09 -24.21 -12.43
CA GLU A 40 -16.04 -24.75 -13.80
C GLU A 40 -17.46 -24.85 -14.36
N HIS A 41 -17.63 -24.48 -15.63
CA HIS A 41 -18.90 -24.69 -16.32
C HIS A 41 -19.17 -26.19 -16.47
N ALA A 42 -20.31 -26.67 -15.98
CA ALA A 42 -20.61 -28.09 -15.82
C ALA A 42 -20.63 -28.87 -17.15
N GLY A 43 -21.01 -28.22 -18.25
CA GLY A 43 -21.09 -28.86 -19.57
C GLY A 43 -19.78 -28.86 -20.36
N THR A 44 -18.92 -27.85 -20.17
CA THR A 44 -17.72 -27.63 -21.00
C THR A 44 -16.41 -27.80 -20.25
N GLY A 45 -16.44 -27.80 -18.91
CA GLY A 45 -15.26 -27.79 -18.07
C GLY A 45 -14.48 -26.47 -18.10
N ALA A 46 -15.00 -25.43 -18.78
CA ALA A 46 -14.32 -24.15 -18.89
C ALA A 46 -14.26 -23.44 -17.52
N PRO A 47 -13.10 -22.88 -17.13
CA PRO A 47 -12.97 -22.16 -15.86
C PRO A 47 -13.73 -20.82 -15.92
N ALA A 48 -14.38 -20.46 -14.82
CA ALA A 48 -15.04 -19.18 -14.62
C ALA A 48 -14.91 -18.71 -13.17
N ALA A 49 -15.22 -17.44 -12.91
CA ALA A 49 -15.43 -16.91 -11.57
C ALA A 49 -16.91 -16.55 -11.38
N VAL A 50 -17.49 -16.85 -10.23
CA VAL A 50 -18.90 -16.53 -9.93
C VAL A 50 -18.98 -15.68 -8.67
N LYS A 51 -19.52 -14.47 -8.79
CA LYS A 51 -19.84 -13.59 -7.66
C LYS A 51 -21.27 -13.85 -7.23
N VAL A 52 -21.48 -14.14 -5.94
CA VAL A 52 -22.79 -14.36 -5.31
C VAL A 52 -23.01 -13.29 -4.26
N LEU A 53 -24.16 -12.63 -4.29
CA LEU A 53 -24.54 -11.62 -3.29
C LEU A 53 -24.81 -12.28 -1.93
N HIS A 54 -24.41 -11.63 -0.83
CA HIS A 54 -24.72 -12.10 0.53
C HIS A 54 -26.23 -12.24 0.78
N ALA A 55 -26.60 -13.22 1.61
CA ALA A 55 -28.00 -13.49 1.94
C ALA A 55 -28.67 -12.29 2.62
N GLU A 56 -27.95 -11.63 3.54
CA GLU A 56 -28.43 -10.42 4.21
C GLU A 56 -28.74 -9.30 3.22
N LEU A 57 -27.86 -9.07 2.25
CA LEU A 57 -28.04 -8.05 1.22
C LEU A 57 -29.14 -8.42 0.22
N ALA A 58 -29.26 -9.70 -0.13
CA ALA A 58 -30.28 -10.20 -1.04
C ALA A 58 -31.72 -9.99 -0.53
N SER A 59 -31.90 -9.80 0.78
CA SER A 59 -33.18 -9.45 1.38
C SER A 59 -33.63 -8.01 1.08
N THR A 60 -32.71 -7.15 0.64
CA THR A 60 -33.00 -5.75 0.31
C THR A 60 -33.15 -5.58 -1.20
N GLN A 61 -34.30 -5.08 -1.64
CA GLN A 61 -34.56 -4.81 -3.07
C GLN A 61 -33.51 -3.86 -3.66
N GLU A 62 -33.02 -2.92 -2.85
CA GLU A 62 -32.00 -1.98 -3.26
C GLU A 62 -30.66 -2.65 -3.60
N ALA A 63 -30.12 -3.53 -2.74
CA ALA A 63 -28.86 -4.21 -3.03
C ALA A 63 -28.96 -5.17 -4.21
N VAL A 64 -30.12 -5.83 -4.38
CA VAL A 64 -30.40 -6.65 -5.55
C VAL A 64 -30.39 -5.82 -6.83
N LEU A 65 -31.05 -4.66 -6.85
CA LEU A 65 -31.04 -3.75 -8.00
C LEU A 65 -29.63 -3.19 -8.28
N ARG A 66 -28.81 -2.95 -7.23
CA ARG A 66 -27.40 -2.56 -7.37
C ARG A 66 -26.60 -3.65 -8.10
N PHE A 67 -26.75 -4.91 -7.66
CA PHE A 67 -26.09 -6.07 -8.24
C PHE A 67 -26.51 -6.31 -9.70
N GLU A 68 -27.80 -6.24 -10.01
CA GLU A 68 -28.32 -6.40 -11.38
C GLU A 68 -27.84 -5.26 -12.31
N ARG A 69 -27.78 -4.02 -11.82
CA ARG A 69 -27.22 -2.90 -12.60
C ARG A 69 -25.73 -3.05 -12.88
N GLU A 70 -24.94 -3.57 -11.94
CA GLU A 70 -23.51 -3.85 -12.16
C GLU A 70 -23.32 -4.82 -13.34
N VAL A 71 -24.11 -5.90 -13.37
CA VAL A 71 -24.15 -6.84 -14.49
C VAL A 71 -24.51 -6.15 -15.80
N ASP A 72 -25.57 -5.34 -15.80
CA ASP A 72 -26.03 -4.64 -17.01
C ASP A 72 -24.99 -3.65 -17.56
N VAL A 73 -24.28 -2.96 -16.67
CA VAL A 73 -23.21 -2.01 -17.06
C VAL A 73 -22.05 -2.76 -17.68
N ILE A 74 -21.52 -3.79 -17.02
CA ILE A 74 -20.38 -4.56 -17.51
C ILE A 74 -20.71 -5.22 -18.85
N ARG A 75 -21.92 -5.76 -19.02
CA ARG A 75 -22.36 -6.40 -20.28
C ARG A 75 -22.43 -5.46 -21.47
N ARG A 76 -22.64 -4.15 -21.26
CA ARG A 76 -22.64 -3.14 -22.33
C ARG A 76 -21.22 -2.79 -22.79
N LEU A 77 -20.23 -3.05 -21.94
CA LEU A 77 -18.82 -2.74 -22.20
C LEU A 77 -18.13 -3.95 -22.85
N ASN A 78 -18.22 -4.04 -24.18
CA ASN A 78 -17.42 -5.00 -24.92
C ASN A 78 -16.01 -4.43 -25.18
N HIS A 79 -15.09 -4.65 -24.24
CA HIS A 79 -13.71 -4.15 -24.34
C HIS A 79 -12.71 -5.18 -23.79
N PRO A 80 -11.56 -5.42 -24.45
CA PRO A 80 -10.59 -6.44 -24.02
C PRO A 80 -9.99 -6.21 -22.63
N ASN A 81 -10.07 -4.97 -22.11
CA ASN A 81 -9.58 -4.59 -20.79
C ASN A 81 -10.70 -4.40 -19.74
N VAL A 82 -11.92 -4.88 -20.02
CA VAL A 82 -13.03 -4.99 -19.06
C VAL A 82 -13.37 -6.46 -18.90
N VAL A 83 -13.71 -6.88 -17.69
CA VAL A 83 -14.07 -8.29 -17.43
C VAL A 83 -15.32 -8.69 -18.22
N THR A 84 -15.28 -9.89 -18.80
CA THR A 84 -16.40 -10.43 -19.57
C THR A 84 -17.36 -11.20 -18.66
N ILE A 85 -18.64 -10.84 -18.70
CA ILE A 85 -19.72 -11.62 -18.06
C ILE A 85 -20.19 -12.73 -19.01
N HIS A 86 -20.20 -13.97 -18.51
CA HIS A 86 -20.65 -15.16 -19.23
C HIS A 86 -22.12 -15.49 -18.96
N GLY A 87 -22.64 -15.16 -17.77
CA GLY A 87 -24.04 -15.40 -17.42
C GLY A 87 -24.41 -14.81 -16.06
N TRP A 88 -25.70 -14.82 -15.72
CA TRP A 88 -26.20 -14.38 -14.41
C TRP A 88 -27.53 -15.07 -14.11
N GLY A 89 -27.92 -15.09 -12.85
CA GLY A 89 -29.15 -15.74 -12.42
C GLY A 89 -29.38 -15.60 -10.92
N ARG A 90 -30.22 -16.49 -10.40
CA ARG A 90 -30.49 -16.60 -8.96
C ARG A 90 -30.28 -18.03 -8.49
N LEU A 91 -29.76 -18.17 -7.28
CA LEU A 91 -29.72 -19.43 -6.56
C LEU A 91 -31.13 -19.87 -6.17
N GLU A 92 -31.27 -21.13 -5.73
CA GLU A 92 -32.55 -21.67 -5.24
C GLU A 92 -33.08 -20.90 -4.03
N ASP A 93 -32.17 -20.35 -3.21
CA ASP A 93 -32.49 -19.48 -2.07
C ASP A 93 -32.78 -18.02 -2.44
N GLY A 94 -32.78 -17.69 -3.74
CA GLY A 94 -33.13 -16.37 -4.27
C GLY A 94 -31.97 -15.39 -4.41
N ARG A 95 -30.78 -15.70 -3.88
CA ARG A 95 -29.60 -14.83 -3.99
C ARG A 95 -29.16 -14.66 -5.44
N PRO A 96 -28.96 -13.42 -5.93
CA PRO A 96 -28.47 -13.19 -7.27
C PRO A 96 -26.98 -13.55 -7.38
N TYR A 97 -26.59 -14.03 -8.57
CA TYR A 97 -25.20 -14.30 -8.92
C TYR A 97 -24.92 -13.89 -10.37
N PHE A 98 -23.65 -13.63 -10.68
CA PHE A 98 -23.18 -13.60 -12.07
C PHE A 98 -21.86 -14.35 -12.23
N ALA A 99 -21.69 -14.95 -13.39
CA ALA A 99 -20.50 -15.66 -13.83
C ALA A 99 -19.72 -14.78 -14.80
N MET A 100 -18.40 -14.70 -14.59
CA MET A 100 -17.47 -13.93 -15.39
C MET A 100 -16.24 -14.77 -15.74
N GLU A 101 -15.44 -14.29 -16.69
CA GLU A 101 -14.21 -14.97 -17.06
C GLU A 101 -13.27 -15.17 -15.86
N PHE A 102 -12.65 -16.34 -15.78
CA PHE A 102 -11.64 -16.61 -14.76
C PHE A 102 -10.29 -16.02 -15.19
N LEU A 103 -9.70 -15.19 -14.33
CA LEU A 103 -8.43 -14.54 -14.61
C LEU A 103 -7.32 -15.13 -13.75
N GLU A 104 -6.29 -15.65 -14.41
CA GLU A 104 -5.08 -16.14 -13.73
C GLU A 104 -4.06 -15.01 -13.63
N GLY A 105 -3.78 -14.55 -12.42
CA GLY A 105 -2.95 -13.36 -12.23
C GLY A 105 -2.91 -12.83 -10.81
N VAL A 106 -2.71 -11.53 -10.68
CA VAL A 106 -2.77 -10.78 -9.42
C VAL A 106 -3.48 -9.45 -9.65
N ASN A 107 -4.13 -8.91 -8.61
CA ASN A 107 -4.59 -7.53 -8.66
C ASN A 107 -3.40 -6.55 -8.56
N LEU A 108 -3.64 -5.29 -8.92
CA LEU A 108 -2.61 -4.24 -8.96
C LEU A 108 -2.06 -3.93 -7.57
N ASP A 109 -2.87 -4.03 -6.51
CA ASP A 109 -2.39 -3.84 -5.12
C ASP A 109 -1.32 -4.86 -4.75
N ALA A 110 -1.60 -6.15 -4.97
CA ALA A 110 -0.62 -7.21 -4.76
C ALA A 110 0.61 -7.05 -5.67
N HIS A 111 0.41 -6.58 -6.90
CA HIS A 111 1.50 -6.34 -7.85
C HIS A 111 2.45 -5.22 -7.40
N VAL A 112 1.92 -4.10 -6.93
CA VAL A 112 2.68 -2.96 -6.41
C VAL A 112 3.37 -3.36 -5.10
N ARG A 113 2.66 -3.97 -4.14
CA ARG A 113 3.26 -4.42 -2.87
C ARG A 113 4.44 -5.35 -3.08
N ALA A 114 4.35 -6.29 -4.01
CA ALA A 114 5.45 -7.21 -4.33
C ALA A 114 6.70 -6.51 -4.89
N ARG A 115 6.52 -5.38 -5.59
CA ARG A 115 7.61 -4.57 -6.18
C ARG A 115 7.98 -3.35 -5.35
N ARG A 116 7.23 -3.07 -4.28
CA ARG A 116 7.17 -1.81 -3.53
C ARG A 116 6.63 -0.64 -4.34
N ARG A 117 7.14 -0.41 -5.56
CA ARG A 117 6.68 0.60 -6.53
C ARG A 117 6.94 0.12 -7.95
N LEU A 118 6.43 0.82 -8.96
CA LEU A 118 6.61 0.50 -10.37
C LEU A 118 7.41 1.59 -11.09
N SER A 119 8.20 1.18 -12.09
CA SER A 119 8.87 2.14 -12.98
C SER A 119 7.87 2.83 -13.92
N PRO A 120 8.14 4.06 -14.40
CA PRO A 120 7.23 4.74 -15.33
C PRO A 120 6.86 3.93 -16.58
N PRO A 121 7.76 3.16 -17.22
CA PRO A 121 7.38 2.27 -18.33
C PRO A 121 6.43 1.12 -17.92
N GLU A 122 6.62 0.53 -16.74
CA GLU A 122 5.70 -0.49 -16.21
C GLU A 122 4.32 0.09 -15.92
N ILE A 123 4.28 1.31 -15.37
CA ILE A 123 3.05 2.05 -15.12
C ILE A 123 2.34 2.37 -16.42
N LEU A 124 3.08 2.80 -17.44
CA LEU A 124 2.52 3.10 -18.75
C LEU A 124 1.82 1.88 -19.36
N ALA A 125 2.45 0.70 -19.26
CA ALA A 125 1.86 -0.57 -19.72
C ALA A 125 0.56 -0.97 -18.97
N ILE A 126 0.30 -0.38 -17.81
CA ILE A 126 -0.93 -0.56 -17.04
C ILE A 126 -1.95 0.54 -17.36
N LEU A 127 -1.50 1.79 -17.44
CA LEU A 127 -2.35 2.95 -17.71
C LEU A 127 -2.94 2.92 -19.12
N GLU A 128 -2.19 2.49 -20.13
CA GLU A 128 -2.69 2.40 -21.51
C GLU A 128 -3.99 1.58 -21.64
N PRO A 129 -4.00 0.28 -21.30
CA PRO A 129 -5.23 -0.53 -21.37
C PRO A 129 -6.32 -0.05 -20.42
N LEU A 130 -5.96 0.47 -19.24
CA LEU A 130 -6.92 0.96 -18.27
C LEU A 130 -7.63 2.24 -18.76
N CYS A 131 -6.89 3.19 -19.35
CA CYS A 131 -7.47 4.40 -19.93
C CYS A 131 -8.33 4.09 -21.15
N ALA A 132 -7.98 3.07 -21.95
CA ALA A 132 -8.81 2.61 -23.06
C ALA A 132 -10.15 2.03 -22.57
N ALA A 133 -10.13 1.22 -21.51
CA ALA A 133 -11.35 0.70 -20.87
C ALA A 133 -12.23 1.83 -20.31
N LEU A 134 -11.63 2.78 -19.58
CA LEU A 134 -12.34 3.93 -19.02
C LEU A 134 -12.91 4.83 -20.11
N GLY A 135 -12.15 5.10 -21.17
CA GLY A 135 -12.61 5.89 -22.32
C GLY A 135 -13.84 5.27 -22.98
N THR A 136 -13.81 3.96 -23.23
CA THR A 136 -14.96 3.22 -23.78
C THR A 136 -16.19 3.32 -22.88
N ALA A 137 -16.02 3.26 -21.56
CA ALA A 137 -17.12 3.42 -20.61
C ALA A 137 -17.67 4.86 -20.61
N HIS A 138 -16.78 5.86 -20.59
CA HIS A 138 -17.14 7.28 -20.58
C HIS A 138 -17.90 7.69 -21.85
N GLU A 139 -17.53 7.15 -23.02
CA GLU A 139 -18.26 7.37 -24.28
C GLU A 139 -19.71 6.86 -24.24
N GLN A 140 -19.98 5.83 -23.42
CA GLN A 140 -21.32 5.31 -23.17
C GLN A 140 -22.03 5.98 -21.98
N GLY A 141 -21.44 7.03 -21.39
CA GLY A 141 -21.97 7.72 -20.21
C GLY A 141 -21.85 6.93 -18.91
N ILE A 142 -21.02 5.89 -18.88
CA ILE A 142 -20.78 5.03 -17.71
C ILE A 142 -19.55 5.55 -16.98
N ILE A 143 -19.70 5.92 -15.71
CA ILE A 143 -18.60 6.35 -14.83
C ILE A 143 -18.30 5.20 -13.87
N HIS A 144 -17.03 4.86 -13.66
CA HIS A 144 -16.61 3.72 -12.86
C HIS A 144 -16.84 3.93 -11.35
N ARG A 145 -16.49 5.11 -10.80
CA ARG A 145 -16.75 5.56 -9.41
C ARG A 145 -16.10 4.76 -8.27
N ASP A 146 -15.55 3.59 -8.53
CA ASP A 146 -14.79 2.81 -7.52
C ASP A 146 -13.44 2.33 -8.07
N LEU A 147 -12.75 3.18 -8.84
CA LEU A 147 -11.46 2.82 -9.40
C LEU A 147 -10.41 2.74 -8.28
N LYS A 148 -9.86 1.55 -8.06
CA LYS A 148 -8.85 1.26 -7.03
C LYS A 148 -7.98 0.08 -7.44
N ALA A 149 -6.84 -0.08 -6.78
CA ALA A 149 -5.85 -1.10 -7.14
C ALA A 149 -6.38 -2.55 -7.05
N SER A 150 -7.33 -2.85 -6.16
CA SER A 150 -7.93 -4.19 -6.10
C SER A 150 -8.82 -4.52 -7.30
N ASN A 151 -9.35 -3.51 -8.01
CA ASN A 151 -10.26 -3.71 -9.14
C ASN A 151 -9.54 -3.77 -10.49
N VAL A 152 -8.21 -3.60 -10.49
CA VAL A 152 -7.36 -3.73 -11.69
C VAL A 152 -6.59 -5.04 -11.60
N PHE A 153 -6.85 -5.96 -12.51
CA PHE A 153 -6.25 -7.28 -12.53
C PHE A 153 -5.19 -7.40 -13.64
N ILE A 154 -4.06 -8.02 -13.34
CA ILE A 154 -2.95 -8.24 -14.26
C ILE A 154 -2.79 -9.75 -14.46
N THR A 155 -3.05 -10.23 -15.69
CA THR A 155 -2.93 -11.65 -16.01
C THR A 155 -1.47 -12.09 -16.14
N LYS A 156 -1.19 -13.37 -15.87
CA LYS A 156 0.14 -13.99 -15.95
C LYS A 156 0.44 -14.65 -17.32
N ASN A 157 -0.50 -14.59 -18.25
CA ASN A 157 -0.43 -15.31 -19.53
C ASN A 157 0.61 -14.68 -20.48
N SER A 158 0.94 -15.37 -21.58
CA SER A 158 1.91 -14.91 -22.59
C SER A 158 1.61 -13.51 -23.14
N GLU A 159 0.34 -13.15 -23.20
CA GLU A 159 -0.15 -11.79 -23.47
C GLU A 159 -0.63 -11.20 -22.15
N ARG A 160 0.28 -10.61 -21.38
CA ARG A 160 -0.02 -9.94 -20.11
C ARG A 160 -1.12 -8.89 -20.33
N ARG A 161 -2.32 -9.16 -19.83
CA ARG A 161 -3.52 -8.33 -20.01
C ARG A 161 -3.86 -7.62 -18.70
N VAL A 162 -4.28 -6.35 -18.82
CA VAL A 162 -4.83 -5.57 -17.72
C VAL A 162 -6.34 -5.58 -17.86
N VAL A 163 -7.06 -5.93 -16.81
CA VAL A 163 -8.52 -6.10 -16.83
C VAL A 163 -9.15 -5.35 -15.66
N LEU A 164 -10.15 -4.54 -15.96
CA LEU A 164 -10.97 -3.83 -14.99
C LEU A 164 -12.16 -4.72 -14.60
N LEU A 165 -12.29 -5.01 -13.30
CA LEU A 165 -13.25 -6.01 -12.80
C LEU A 165 -14.61 -5.41 -12.45
N ASP A 166 -14.64 -4.40 -11.59
CA ASP A 166 -15.86 -3.98 -10.90
C ASP A 166 -16.13 -2.49 -11.14
N PHE A 167 -17.15 -2.18 -11.94
CA PHE A 167 -17.69 -0.83 -12.02
C PHE A 167 -18.54 -0.60 -10.78
N GLY A 168 -18.21 0.40 -9.96
CA GLY A 168 -18.78 0.70 -8.64
C GLY A 168 -20.24 1.16 -8.65
N VAL A 169 -21.07 0.53 -9.48
CA VAL A 169 -22.48 0.82 -9.75
C VAL A 169 -23.34 0.69 -8.50
N ALA A 170 -22.89 -0.08 -7.51
CA ALA A 170 -23.49 -0.14 -6.19
C ALA A 170 -23.51 1.21 -5.45
N LYS A 171 -22.64 2.18 -5.79
CA LYS A 171 -22.58 3.51 -5.17
C LYS A 171 -23.53 4.55 -5.80
N LEU A 172 -24.09 4.28 -6.99
CA LEU A 172 -25.01 5.19 -7.70
C LEU A 172 -26.33 5.46 -6.95
N ILE A 173 -26.76 4.53 -6.10
CA ILE A 173 -28.06 4.63 -5.42
C ILE A 173 -27.96 5.38 -4.09
N ASP A 174 -26.81 5.28 -3.39
CA ASP A 174 -26.55 6.09 -2.18
C ASP A 174 -26.54 7.60 -2.48
N GLU A 175 -26.14 8.01 -3.69
CA GLU A 175 -26.19 9.43 -4.12
C GLU A 175 -27.61 9.99 -4.30
N GLN A 176 -28.65 9.14 -4.39
CA GLN A 176 -30.05 9.55 -4.61
C GLN A 176 -30.89 9.50 -3.31
N GLY A 177 -30.32 9.06 -2.18
CA GLY A 177 -30.98 8.99 -0.87
C GLY A 177 -30.48 10.06 0.11
N PRO A 178 -31.28 10.48 1.12
CA PRO A 178 -30.86 11.46 2.10
C PRO A 178 -29.83 10.87 3.06
N GLY A 179 -28.56 11.26 2.89
CA GLY A 179 -27.54 11.20 3.93
C GLY A 179 -26.55 10.05 3.84
N LEU A 180 -25.35 10.35 3.32
CA LEU A 180 -24.11 9.65 3.67
C LEU A 180 -23.76 9.88 5.17
N THR A 181 -24.61 9.43 6.08
CA THR A 181 -24.39 9.50 7.54
C THR A 181 -24.92 8.26 8.28
N ALA A 182 -24.93 7.09 7.65
CA ALA A 182 -25.10 5.81 8.36
C ALA A 182 -23.71 5.16 8.57
N PRO A 183 -23.23 4.99 9.82
CA PRO A 183 -21.88 4.48 10.10
C PRO A 183 -21.62 3.00 9.77
N SER A 184 -22.53 2.28 9.11
CA SER A 184 -22.47 0.80 9.12
C SER A 184 -21.99 0.11 7.85
N HIS A 185 -21.79 0.78 6.70
CA HIS A 185 -21.38 0.08 5.47
C HIS A 185 -20.40 0.83 4.55
N VAL A 186 -19.45 1.59 5.10
CA VAL A 186 -18.26 1.96 4.31
C VAL A 186 -17.32 0.75 4.24
N VAL A 187 -17.60 -0.16 3.30
CA VAL A 187 -16.72 -1.30 3.03
C VAL A 187 -15.46 -0.78 2.33
N GLY A 188 -14.39 -0.59 3.10
CA GLY A 188 -13.03 -0.30 2.62
C GLY A 188 -12.55 1.14 2.87
N THR A 189 -11.22 1.30 2.92
CA THR A 189 -10.56 2.62 2.99
C THR A 189 -10.84 3.41 1.69
N PRO A 190 -11.26 4.70 1.75
CA PRO A 190 -11.59 5.50 0.58
C PRO A 190 -10.34 6.01 -0.15
N SER A 191 -9.42 5.10 -0.48
CA SER A 191 -8.04 5.37 -0.90
C SER A 191 -7.91 6.17 -2.21
N CYS A 192 -8.93 6.13 -3.07
CA CYS A 192 -8.94 6.80 -4.38
C CYS A 192 -10.21 7.64 -4.61
N MET A 193 -11.01 7.90 -3.57
CA MET A 193 -12.33 8.56 -3.73
C MET A 193 -12.18 10.05 -4.08
N ALA A 194 -12.92 10.52 -5.08
CA ALA A 194 -12.87 11.92 -5.50
C ALA A 194 -13.63 12.85 -4.53
N PRO A 195 -13.24 14.14 -4.44
CA PRO A 195 -13.91 15.14 -3.59
C PRO A 195 -15.42 15.24 -3.80
N GLU A 196 -15.87 15.20 -5.05
CA GLU A 196 -17.30 15.25 -5.40
C GLU A 196 -18.06 14.02 -4.91
N GLN A 197 -17.43 12.85 -4.84
CA GLN A 197 -18.06 11.65 -4.29
C GLN A 197 -18.24 11.76 -2.78
N ILE A 198 -17.23 12.28 -2.08
CA ILE A 198 -17.26 12.49 -0.62
C ILE A 198 -18.34 13.51 -0.24
N THR A 199 -18.53 14.53 -1.08
CA THR A 199 -19.50 15.63 -0.85
C THR A 199 -20.88 15.38 -1.46
N GLY A 200 -21.10 14.23 -2.10
CA GLY A 200 -22.35 13.90 -2.79
C GLY A 200 -22.69 14.84 -3.95
N GLN A 201 -21.68 15.47 -4.56
CA GLN A 201 -21.85 16.30 -5.75
C GLN A 201 -21.95 15.43 -7.01
N PRO A 202 -22.53 15.95 -8.12
CA PRO A 202 -22.61 15.21 -9.37
C PRO A 202 -21.23 14.75 -9.85
N THR A 203 -21.15 13.47 -10.20
CA THR A 203 -19.93 12.84 -10.74
C THR A 203 -19.95 12.79 -12.25
N ASP A 204 -18.77 12.86 -12.87
CA ASP A 204 -18.57 12.68 -14.31
C ASP A 204 -17.26 11.92 -14.58
N ALA A 205 -16.83 11.81 -15.84
CA ALA A 205 -15.58 11.14 -16.22
C ALA A 205 -14.34 11.62 -15.42
N ARG A 206 -14.35 12.89 -14.96
CA ARG A 206 -13.26 13.51 -14.19
C ARG A 206 -13.19 12.99 -12.76
N THR A 207 -14.23 12.33 -12.27
CA THR A 207 -14.22 11.54 -11.03
C THR A 207 -13.26 10.36 -11.17
N ASP A 208 -13.34 9.62 -12.27
CA ASP A 208 -12.43 8.51 -12.53
C ASP A 208 -11.00 9.00 -12.83
N VAL A 209 -10.84 10.18 -13.45
CA VAL A 209 -9.53 10.82 -13.64
C VAL A 209 -8.84 11.10 -12.29
N TYR A 210 -9.58 11.56 -11.28
CA TYR A 210 -9.02 11.78 -9.95
C TYR A 210 -8.54 10.46 -9.34
N ALA A 211 -9.39 9.42 -9.40
CA ALA A 211 -9.05 8.10 -8.90
C ALA A 211 -7.84 7.49 -9.65
N LEU A 212 -7.75 7.72 -10.96
CA LEU A 212 -6.61 7.31 -11.79
C LEU A 212 -5.33 8.06 -11.41
N GLY A 213 -5.43 9.34 -11.05
CA GLY A 213 -4.33 10.13 -10.48
C GLY A 213 -3.84 9.56 -9.16
N ALA A 214 -4.75 9.23 -8.24
CA ALA A 214 -4.42 8.59 -6.96
C ALA A 214 -3.78 7.20 -7.16
N LEU A 215 -4.27 6.43 -8.12
CA LEU A 215 -3.70 5.13 -8.48
C LEU A 215 -2.30 5.27 -9.11
N THR A 216 -2.10 6.28 -9.95
CA THR A 216 -0.80 6.60 -10.55
C THR A 216 0.20 7.02 -9.48
N TYR A 217 -0.22 7.85 -8.52
CA TYR A 217 0.58 8.17 -7.33
C TYR A 217 1.01 6.89 -6.61
N TYR A 218 0.05 6.01 -6.30
CA TYR A 218 0.32 4.76 -5.59
C TYR A 218 1.30 3.85 -6.34
N MET A 219 1.17 3.74 -7.66
CA MET A 219 2.12 2.95 -8.45
C MET A 219 3.53 3.56 -8.48
N LEU A 220 3.66 4.89 -8.56
CA LEU A 220 4.96 5.59 -8.57
C LEU A 220 5.66 5.51 -7.22
N THR A 221 4.92 5.70 -6.12
CA THR A 221 5.51 5.87 -4.77
C THR A 221 5.50 4.59 -3.95
N GLY A 222 4.57 3.68 -4.21
CA GLY A 222 4.29 2.52 -3.35
C GLY A 222 3.38 2.84 -2.17
N GLU A 223 2.98 4.10 -2.00
CA GLU A 223 2.19 4.58 -0.88
C GLU A 223 0.93 5.29 -1.39
N LEU A 224 -0.17 5.20 -0.66
CA LEU A 224 -1.38 5.95 -1.01
C LEU A 224 -1.12 7.45 -0.83
N PRO A 225 -1.77 8.32 -1.63
CA PRO A 225 -1.58 9.77 -1.53
C PRO A 225 -1.97 10.34 -0.16
N PHE A 226 -2.93 9.68 0.51
CA PHE A 226 -3.33 9.98 1.88
C PHE A 226 -3.53 8.68 2.65
N HIS A 227 -3.11 8.66 3.91
CA HIS A 227 -3.28 7.54 4.81
C HIS A 227 -3.55 8.06 6.22
N ASP A 228 -4.50 7.45 6.91
CA ASP A 228 -4.82 7.69 8.31
C ASP A 228 -5.59 6.48 8.85
N ALA A 229 -5.57 6.26 10.17
CA ALA A 229 -6.38 5.23 10.80
C ALA A 229 -7.89 5.55 10.71
N SER A 230 -8.24 6.83 10.67
CA SER A 230 -9.61 7.33 10.55
C SER A 230 -10.03 7.51 9.08
N VAL A 231 -11.05 6.76 8.67
CA VAL A 231 -11.70 6.90 7.35
C VAL A 231 -12.15 8.34 7.10
N LEU A 232 -12.72 9.01 8.11
CA LEU A 232 -13.17 10.40 8.02
C LEU A 232 -11.99 11.35 7.77
N MET A 233 -10.83 11.07 8.36
CA MET A 233 -9.63 11.88 8.15
C MET A 233 -9.07 11.69 6.73
N VAL A 234 -9.07 10.46 6.21
CA VAL A 234 -8.70 10.20 4.80
C VAL A 234 -9.64 10.94 3.84
N GLN A 235 -10.95 10.93 4.09
CA GLN A 235 -11.92 11.72 3.32
C GLN A 235 -11.63 13.23 3.42
N TYR A 236 -11.40 13.74 4.63
CA TYR A 236 -11.02 15.13 4.85
C TYR A 236 -9.76 15.52 4.06
N MET A 237 -8.76 14.65 4.00
CA MET A 237 -7.55 14.88 3.21
C MET A 237 -7.83 14.90 1.70
N HIS A 238 -8.66 13.99 1.21
CA HIS A 238 -9.10 14.06 -0.19
C HIS A 238 -9.86 15.35 -0.50
N LEU A 239 -10.56 15.98 0.46
CA LEU A 239 -11.21 17.27 0.27
C LEU A 239 -10.24 18.46 0.36
N ASN A 240 -9.36 18.49 1.35
CA ASN A 240 -8.69 19.72 1.80
C ASN A 240 -7.17 19.67 1.72
N THR A 241 -6.56 18.48 1.59
CA THR A 241 -5.11 18.32 1.66
C THR A 241 -4.53 18.13 0.27
N THR A 242 -3.41 18.79 0.01
CA THR A 242 -2.59 18.55 -1.19
C THR A 242 -1.65 17.38 -0.91
N PRO A 243 -1.63 16.31 -1.73
CA PRO A 243 -0.74 15.19 -1.48
C PRO A 243 0.72 15.63 -1.63
N LEU A 244 1.64 14.89 -1.03
CA LEU A 244 3.06 15.08 -1.33
C LEU A 244 3.30 14.85 -2.82
N LYS A 245 4.36 15.45 -3.37
CA LYS A 245 4.72 15.24 -4.77
C LYS A 245 5.33 13.83 -4.94
N PRO A 246 4.98 13.06 -5.98
CA PRO A 246 5.64 11.79 -6.29
C PRO A 246 7.16 11.87 -6.24
N SER A 247 7.77 12.89 -6.84
CA SER A 247 9.22 13.12 -6.85
C SER A 247 9.82 13.32 -5.46
N ALA A 248 9.02 13.67 -4.45
CA ALA A 248 9.47 13.80 -3.06
C ALA A 248 9.74 12.43 -2.42
N ILE A 249 9.04 11.38 -2.87
CA ILE A 249 9.03 10.04 -2.26
C ILE A 249 9.69 9.00 -3.17
N ALA A 250 9.45 9.10 -4.47
CA ALA A 250 9.96 8.21 -5.50
C ALA A 250 11.04 8.89 -6.36
N PRO A 251 11.95 8.10 -6.97
CA PRO A 251 12.96 8.60 -7.90
C PRO A 251 12.33 8.85 -9.27
N VAL A 252 11.48 9.86 -9.35
CA VAL A 252 10.78 10.24 -10.58
C VAL A 252 10.89 11.75 -10.75
N GLY A 253 11.03 12.21 -12.00
CA GLY A 253 11.18 13.62 -12.32
C GLY A 253 9.93 14.46 -12.06
N PRO A 254 10.07 15.80 -12.04
CA PRO A 254 8.97 16.74 -11.80
C PRO A 254 7.82 16.65 -12.82
N ALA A 255 8.06 16.08 -14.01
CA ALA A 255 7.02 15.84 -15.00
C ALA A 255 5.92 14.92 -14.45
N PHE A 256 6.29 13.89 -13.68
CA PHE A 256 5.32 12.99 -13.05
C PHE A 256 4.53 13.68 -11.92
N ASP A 257 5.14 14.64 -11.21
CA ASP A 257 4.40 15.47 -10.26
C ASP A 257 3.30 16.24 -10.98
N HIS A 258 3.60 16.88 -12.11
CA HIS A 258 2.59 17.64 -12.83
C HIS A 258 1.37 16.78 -13.21
N VAL A 259 1.60 15.58 -13.77
CA VAL A 259 0.53 14.66 -14.15
C VAL A 259 -0.35 14.28 -12.96
N VAL A 260 0.27 13.79 -11.89
CA VAL A 260 -0.46 13.31 -10.72
C VAL A 260 -1.20 14.45 -10.01
N MET A 261 -0.53 15.59 -9.81
CA MET A 261 -1.11 16.72 -9.10
C MET A 261 -2.25 17.36 -9.89
N ARG A 262 -2.15 17.46 -11.22
CA ARG A 262 -3.25 17.94 -12.08
C ARG A 262 -4.43 17.00 -12.02
N ALA A 263 -4.22 15.69 -12.17
CA ALA A 263 -5.27 14.68 -12.07
C ALA A 263 -6.00 14.71 -10.71
N MET A 264 -5.26 14.92 -9.63
CA MET A 264 -5.77 15.00 -8.25
C MET A 264 -6.21 16.41 -7.81
N SER A 265 -6.41 17.34 -8.75
CA SER A 265 -6.94 18.67 -8.42
C SER A 265 -8.30 18.58 -7.74
N LYS A 266 -8.55 19.38 -6.69
CA LYS A 266 -9.80 19.27 -5.94
C LYS A 266 -11.02 19.65 -6.78
N HIS A 267 -10.89 20.70 -7.58
CA HIS A 267 -11.93 21.09 -8.54
C HIS A 267 -11.88 20.22 -9.80
N PRO A 268 -12.97 19.55 -10.19
CA PRO A 268 -13.01 18.73 -11.41
C PRO A 268 -12.59 19.47 -12.68
N SER A 269 -12.95 20.76 -12.80
CA SER A 269 -12.58 21.60 -13.95
C SER A 269 -11.09 21.88 -14.11
N ALA A 270 -10.29 21.69 -13.05
CA ALA A 270 -8.84 21.85 -13.08
C ALA A 270 -8.10 20.54 -13.44
N ARG A 271 -8.83 19.41 -13.54
CA ARG A 271 -8.27 18.11 -13.90
C ARG A 271 -8.15 17.95 -15.42
N TYR A 272 -7.59 16.83 -15.85
CA TYR A 272 -7.74 16.36 -17.23
C TYR A 272 -9.21 16.15 -17.58
N SER A 273 -9.58 16.46 -18.82
CA SER A 273 -10.94 16.30 -19.32
C SER A 273 -11.32 14.82 -19.51
N SER A 274 -10.33 13.95 -19.70
CA SER A 274 -10.51 12.51 -19.92
C SER A 274 -9.31 11.71 -19.41
N ALA A 275 -9.50 10.40 -19.24
CA ALA A 275 -8.40 9.46 -18.93
C ALA A 275 -7.34 9.45 -20.05
N GLY A 276 -7.74 9.62 -21.31
CA GLY A 276 -6.83 9.69 -22.45
C GLY A 276 -5.91 10.91 -22.42
N GLU A 277 -6.38 12.08 -21.97
CA GLU A 277 -5.55 13.27 -21.84
C GLU A 277 -4.50 13.10 -20.73
N LEU A 278 -4.88 12.48 -19.60
CA LEU A 278 -3.93 12.11 -18.54
C LEU A 278 -2.86 11.16 -19.08
N LEU A 279 -3.26 10.12 -19.81
CA LEU A 279 -2.34 9.15 -20.40
C LEU A 279 -1.36 9.81 -21.37
N ALA A 280 -1.83 10.75 -22.20
CA ALA A 280 -0.98 11.47 -23.14
C ALA A 280 0.11 12.28 -22.41
N ASP A 281 -0.26 13.02 -21.36
CA ASP A 281 0.71 13.75 -20.54
C ASP A 281 1.68 12.80 -19.80
N PHE A 282 1.19 11.65 -19.32
CA PHE A 282 2.05 10.64 -18.70
C PHE A 282 3.05 10.05 -19.71
N LYS A 283 2.63 9.79 -20.95
CA LYS A 283 3.53 9.35 -22.04
C LYS A 283 4.62 10.37 -22.32
N LEU A 284 4.26 11.66 -22.41
CA LEU A 284 5.23 12.74 -22.60
C LEU A 284 6.23 12.81 -21.44
N ALA A 285 5.80 12.56 -20.20
CA ALA A 285 6.69 12.49 -19.05
C ALA A 285 7.67 11.30 -19.12
N VAL A 286 7.27 10.18 -19.73
CA VAL A 286 8.14 9.02 -19.98
C VAL A 286 9.10 9.28 -21.15
N GLU A 287 8.59 9.83 -22.26
CA GLU A 287 9.33 10.08 -23.51
C GLU A 287 10.32 11.24 -23.41
N GLY A 288 9.97 12.28 -22.64
CA GLY A 288 10.82 13.46 -22.41
C GLY A 288 12.15 13.14 -21.74
N GLY A 289 12.38 11.86 -21.39
CA GLY A 289 13.47 11.43 -20.56
C GLY A 289 13.19 11.91 -19.15
N ASP A 290 13.37 11.02 -18.19
CA ASP A 290 13.42 11.40 -16.81
C ASP A 290 14.67 12.28 -16.60
N GLU A 291 14.59 13.59 -16.92
CA GLU A 291 15.65 14.58 -16.66
C GLU A 291 16.01 14.64 -15.15
N GLY A 292 15.30 13.86 -14.31
CA GLY A 292 15.56 13.63 -12.89
C GLY A 292 16.24 12.32 -12.49
N ILE A 293 16.52 11.35 -13.39
CA ILE A 293 17.43 10.24 -13.05
C ILE A 293 18.86 10.76 -13.21
N ALA A 294 19.36 11.45 -12.19
CA ALA A 294 20.81 11.48 -12.00
C ALA A 294 21.27 10.02 -11.94
N GLU A 295 22.29 9.65 -12.73
CA GLU A 295 22.90 8.32 -12.74
C GLU A 295 22.89 7.71 -11.34
N SER A 296 22.31 6.53 -11.18
CA SER A 296 22.37 5.83 -9.90
C SER A 296 23.81 5.40 -9.67
N HIS A 297 24.36 5.84 -8.55
CA HIS A 297 25.71 5.47 -8.15
C HIS A 297 25.63 4.53 -6.96
N ASP A 298 26.37 3.42 -7.01
CA ASP A 298 26.56 2.57 -5.85
C ASP A 298 27.37 3.34 -4.79
N ARG A 299 26.77 3.49 -3.61
CA ARG A 299 27.36 4.12 -2.44
C ARG A 299 27.38 3.12 -1.30
N ARG A 300 28.54 2.96 -0.69
CA ARG A 300 28.65 2.23 0.57
C ARG A 300 28.19 3.14 1.69
N MET A 301 27.26 2.68 2.50
CA MET A 301 26.71 3.47 3.61
C MET A 301 26.69 2.68 4.91
N VAL A 302 26.63 3.41 6.02
CA VAL A 302 26.30 2.86 7.33
C VAL A 302 24.88 3.26 7.69
N ALA A 303 24.08 2.29 8.13
CA ALA A 303 22.72 2.48 8.61
C ALA A 303 22.67 2.36 10.14
N ILE A 304 21.82 3.17 10.76
CA ILE A 304 21.33 3.01 12.14
C ILE A 304 19.82 2.82 12.05
N HIS A 305 19.37 1.61 12.32
CA HIS A 305 17.96 1.27 12.49
C HIS A 305 17.60 1.36 13.97
N ILE A 306 16.55 2.10 14.28
CA ILE A 306 16.06 2.32 15.65
C ILE A 306 14.64 1.83 15.73
N GLU A 307 14.38 0.97 16.70
CA GLU A 307 13.05 0.46 17.01
C GLU A 307 12.72 0.78 18.47
N VAL A 308 11.50 1.25 18.69
CA VAL A 308 11.00 1.63 20.01
C VAL A 308 9.68 0.88 20.23
N HIS A 309 9.62 0.11 21.31
CA HIS A 309 8.42 -0.65 21.68
C HIS A 309 8.27 -0.67 23.21
N PRO A 310 7.04 -0.81 23.72
CA PRO A 310 6.83 -1.09 25.14
C PRO A 310 7.32 -2.51 25.48
N GLU A 311 7.79 -2.71 26.71
CA GLU A 311 8.07 -4.05 27.23
C GLU A 311 6.79 -4.90 27.26
N SER A 312 6.92 -6.20 26.99
CA SER A 312 5.77 -7.12 26.91
C SER A 312 4.88 -7.12 28.17
N SER A 313 5.45 -6.86 29.35
CA SER A 313 4.73 -6.73 30.63
C SER A 313 3.87 -5.45 30.72
N ALA A 314 4.20 -4.42 29.94
CA ALA A 314 3.43 -3.18 29.88
C ALA A 314 2.22 -3.27 28.94
N LEU A 315 2.12 -4.33 28.15
CA LEU A 315 0.99 -4.62 27.25
C LEU A 315 -0.14 -5.41 27.95
N GLU A 316 0.01 -5.76 29.22
CA GLU A 316 -1.05 -6.34 30.05
C GLU A 316 -2.00 -5.22 30.55
N ASP A 317 -3.31 -5.49 30.52
CA ASP A 317 -4.44 -4.57 30.27
C ASP A 317 -4.75 -3.45 31.31
N ASP A 318 -3.75 -2.95 32.07
CA ASP A 318 -3.91 -1.83 33.02
C ASP A 318 -2.65 -0.94 33.16
N ASN A 319 -1.59 -1.15 32.34
CA ASN A 319 -0.29 -0.49 32.48
C ASN A 319 0.09 0.48 31.34
N LEU A 320 -0.84 0.78 30.41
CA LEU A 320 -0.62 1.73 29.32
C LEU A 320 -1.18 3.12 29.70
N ASP A 321 -0.35 3.94 30.33
CA ASP A 321 -0.69 5.31 30.73
C ASP A 321 -0.17 6.37 29.76
N ASP A 322 -0.64 7.62 29.94
CA ASP A 322 -0.29 8.77 29.09
C ASP A 322 1.22 9.09 29.08
N ASP A 323 1.95 8.71 30.13
CA ASP A 323 3.38 8.99 30.26
C ASP A 323 4.20 8.01 29.38
N LEU A 324 3.83 6.72 29.38
CA LEU A 324 4.41 5.72 28.49
C LEU A 324 4.18 6.06 27.01
N TYR A 325 2.94 6.41 26.62
CA TYR A 325 2.64 6.82 25.25
C TYR A 325 3.46 8.04 24.81
N ARG A 326 3.57 9.04 25.70
CA ARG A 326 4.32 10.26 25.43
C ARG A 326 5.80 9.98 25.20
N ASP A 327 6.40 9.06 25.96
CA ASP A 327 7.81 8.72 25.75
C ASP A 327 8.04 7.89 24.48
N LEU A 328 7.14 6.95 24.16
CA LEU A 328 7.17 6.22 22.88
C LEU A 328 7.14 7.18 21.70
N GLU A 329 6.22 8.17 21.71
CA GLU A 329 6.11 9.19 20.67
C GLU A 329 7.33 10.13 20.60
N ALA A 330 7.95 10.45 21.74
CA ALA A 330 9.07 11.39 21.81
C ALA A 330 10.41 10.76 21.42
N SER A 331 10.59 9.45 21.60
CA SER A 331 11.87 8.74 21.47
C SER A 331 12.45 8.82 20.04
N LEU A 332 11.66 8.47 19.03
CA LEU A 332 12.12 8.42 17.63
C LEU A 332 12.38 9.81 17.01
N PRO A 333 11.53 10.83 17.22
CA PRO A 333 11.84 12.20 16.80
C PRO A 333 13.11 12.76 17.46
N PHE A 334 13.33 12.47 18.75
CA PHE A 334 14.55 12.87 19.45
C PHE A 334 15.78 12.23 18.81
N ALA A 335 15.73 10.92 18.59
CA ALA A 335 16.84 10.18 17.98
C ALA A 335 17.15 10.65 16.56
N SER A 336 16.12 10.86 15.75
CA SER A 336 16.24 11.36 14.37
C SER A 336 16.94 12.72 14.33
N ARG A 337 16.57 13.63 15.24
CA ARG A 337 17.17 14.98 15.31
C ARG A 337 18.68 14.92 15.56
N ILE A 338 19.14 14.10 16.51
CA ILE A 338 20.56 13.94 16.83
C ILE A 338 21.32 13.37 15.64
N LEU A 339 20.79 12.32 15.03
CA LEU A 339 21.45 11.67 13.89
C LEU A 339 21.51 12.58 12.66
N VAL A 340 20.46 13.35 12.38
CA VAL A 340 20.47 14.36 11.30
C VAL A 340 21.53 15.42 11.56
N GLN A 341 21.67 15.91 12.80
CA GLN A 341 22.77 16.84 13.17
C GLN A 341 24.17 16.23 13.01
N LYS A 342 24.28 14.90 13.10
CA LYS A 342 25.52 14.14 12.85
C LYS A 342 25.74 13.78 11.37
N GLY A 343 24.88 14.28 10.47
CA GLY A 343 25.00 14.12 9.03
C GLY A 343 24.40 12.81 8.50
N TYR A 344 23.49 12.18 9.24
CA TYR A 344 22.70 11.06 8.72
C TYR A 344 21.47 11.57 7.98
N MET A 345 21.07 10.86 6.92
CA MET A 345 19.86 11.10 6.14
C MET A 345 18.78 10.11 6.57
N LEU A 346 17.54 10.59 6.71
CA LEU A 346 16.39 9.74 6.99
C LEU A 346 16.06 8.91 5.74
N ALA A 347 16.09 7.58 5.87
CA ALA A 347 15.84 6.63 4.79
C ALA A 347 14.45 5.98 4.88
N MET A 348 13.94 5.75 6.09
CA MET A 348 12.60 5.16 6.32
C MET A 348 12.05 5.62 7.68
N MET A 349 10.72 5.75 7.77
CA MET A 349 10.00 6.13 8.98
C MET A 349 8.65 5.42 9.07
N THR A 350 8.35 4.80 10.23
CA THR A 350 7.02 4.25 10.58
C THR A 350 6.59 4.77 11.96
N GLY A 351 5.50 4.25 12.55
CA GLY A 351 5.11 4.62 13.92
C GLY A 351 6.18 4.29 14.97
N ASN A 352 6.80 3.11 14.89
CA ASN A 352 7.72 2.55 15.88
C ASN A 352 9.17 2.37 15.40
N THR A 353 9.47 2.75 14.15
CA THR A 353 10.79 2.53 13.54
C THR A 353 11.33 3.78 12.85
N ARG A 354 12.65 3.96 12.89
CA ARG A 354 13.41 4.90 12.05
C ARG A 354 14.62 4.20 11.45
N LEU A 355 14.89 4.45 10.17
CA LEU A 355 16.14 4.07 9.50
C LEU A 355 16.85 5.33 9.04
N LEU A 356 18.09 5.52 9.49
CA LEU A 356 18.93 6.63 9.06
C LEU A 356 20.25 6.11 8.52
N VAL A 357 20.75 6.72 7.44
CA VAL A 357 21.97 6.28 6.75
C VAL A 357 22.97 7.41 6.59
N LYS A 358 24.25 7.08 6.51
CA LYS A 358 25.33 8.03 6.24
C LYS A 358 26.33 7.40 5.27
N GLU A 359 26.75 8.16 4.26
CA GLU A 359 27.72 7.70 3.28
C GLU A 359 29.07 7.42 3.95
N LEU A 360 29.67 6.28 3.62
CA LEU A 360 31.01 5.92 4.05
C LEU A 360 32.05 6.40 3.03
N PRO A 361 33.17 7.00 3.48
CA PRO A 361 34.26 7.36 2.59
C PRO A 361 34.82 6.13 1.85
N LYS A 362 35.26 6.31 0.60
CA LYS A 362 35.87 5.23 -0.21
C LYS A 362 37.27 4.82 0.27
N GLU A 363 37.94 5.69 1.01
CA GLU A 363 39.29 5.48 1.51
C GLU A 363 39.26 4.60 2.78
N PRO A 364 39.94 3.43 2.83
CA PRO A 364 39.77 2.46 3.91
C PRO A 364 39.99 2.98 5.34
N GLU A 365 40.96 3.88 5.53
CA GLU A 365 41.24 4.50 6.84
C GLU A 365 40.10 5.42 7.28
N LYS A 366 39.59 6.24 6.35
CA LYS A 366 38.45 7.14 6.61
C LYS A 366 37.15 6.35 6.78
N GLU A 367 36.96 5.27 6.02
CA GLU A 367 35.83 4.33 6.21
C GLU A 367 35.86 3.73 7.62
N THR A 368 37.03 3.27 8.06
CA THR A 368 37.22 2.70 9.41
C THR A 368 36.91 3.71 10.51
N LEU A 369 37.36 4.97 10.35
CA LEU A 369 37.03 6.05 11.27
C LEU A 369 35.52 6.36 11.28
N ALA A 370 34.88 6.38 10.11
CA ALA A 370 33.45 6.64 9.99
C ALA A 370 32.59 5.52 10.60
N ARG A 371 32.96 4.24 10.42
CA ARG A 371 32.30 3.12 11.11
C ARG A 371 32.46 3.22 12.63
N ARG A 372 33.65 3.59 13.13
CA ARG A 372 33.89 3.82 14.56
C ARG A 372 33.04 4.97 15.11
N ASP A 373 32.93 6.07 14.38
CA ASP A 373 32.07 7.21 14.71
C ASP A 373 30.59 6.79 14.76
N ALA A 374 30.13 5.96 13.82
CA ALA A 374 28.76 5.44 13.81
C ALA A 374 28.44 4.61 15.06
N VAL A 375 29.31 3.67 15.42
CA VAL A 375 29.15 2.85 16.64
C VAL A 375 29.13 3.72 17.90
N ARG A 376 30.07 4.68 18.02
CA ARG A 376 30.10 5.62 19.16
C ARG A 376 28.86 6.50 19.22
N THR A 377 28.38 6.94 18.06
CA THR A 377 27.15 7.74 17.95
C THR A 377 25.95 6.96 18.44
N ALA A 378 25.80 5.69 18.04
CA ALA A 378 24.70 4.84 18.49
C ALA A 378 24.76 4.57 20.01
N LEU A 379 25.94 4.26 20.56
CA LEU A 379 26.12 4.06 22.01
C LEU A 379 25.82 5.34 22.80
N ALA A 380 26.28 6.50 22.32
CA ALA A 380 25.98 7.78 22.96
C ALA A 380 24.50 8.14 22.86
N LEU A 381 23.85 7.83 21.73
CA LEU A 381 22.45 8.09 21.50
C LEU A 381 21.55 7.23 22.38
N GLU A 382 21.87 5.94 22.53
CA GLU A 382 21.18 5.03 23.44
C GLU A 382 21.25 5.56 24.88
N ARG A 383 22.44 5.93 25.37
CA ARG A 383 22.60 6.58 26.67
C ARG A 383 21.77 7.86 26.81
N GLN A 384 21.78 8.72 25.79
CA GLN A 384 21.01 9.96 25.83
C GLN A 384 19.52 9.69 25.92
N LEU A 385 19.00 8.73 25.15
CA LEU A 385 17.59 8.36 25.14
C LEU A 385 17.11 7.84 26.50
N VAL A 386 17.88 6.94 27.12
CA VAL A 386 17.54 6.36 28.44
C VAL A 386 17.79 7.31 29.61
N SER A 387 18.59 8.37 29.40
CA SER A 387 18.85 9.41 30.41
C SER A 387 17.91 10.63 30.33
N ARG A 388 16.92 10.62 29.42
CA ARG A 388 15.97 11.73 29.29
C ARG A 388 15.12 11.86 30.56
N PRO A 389 14.77 13.08 31.00
CA PRO A 389 13.90 13.27 32.16
C PRO A 389 12.51 12.63 32.00
N THR A 390 12.06 12.43 30.76
CA THR A 390 10.78 11.82 30.41
C THR A 390 10.91 10.35 30.04
N PHE A 391 12.07 9.71 30.27
CA PHE A 391 12.28 8.32 29.91
C PHE A 391 11.46 7.41 30.82
N ASP A 392 10.64 6.56 30.20
CA ASP A 392 9.86 5.55 30.90
C ASP A 392 10.62 4.21 30.87
N ASP A 393 10.77 3.56 32.03
CA ASP A 393 11.55 2.34 32.17
C ASP A 393 10.89 1.11 31.51
N ARG A 394 9.62 1.21 31.11
CA ARG A 394 8.90 0.23 30.29
C ARG A 394 9.19 0.39 28.80
N VAL A 395 9.83 1.48 28.36
CA VAL A 395 10.23 1.66 26.96
C VAL A 395 11.49 0.84 26.65
N ARG A 396 11.44 0.07 25.58
CA ARG A 396 12.57 -0.70 25.04
C ARG A 396 13.04 -0.04 23.75
N ILE A 397 14.33 0.29 23.71
CA ILE A 397 14.97 0.94 22.57
C ILE A 397 16.05 0.00 22.05
N ALA A 398 15.86 -0.46 20.82
CA ALA A 398 16.83 -1.30 20.14
C ALA A 398 17.44 -0.57 18.96
N MET A 399 18.76 -0.64 18.84
CA MET A 399 19.50 -0.06 17.74
C MET A 399 20.31 -1.13 17.01
N CYS A 400 20.11 -1.22 15.69
CA CYS A 400 20.85 -2.14 14.84
C CYS A 400 21.66 -1.36 13.80
N LEU A 401 22.96 -1.61 13.77
CA LEU A 401 23.87 -1.01 12.79
C LEU A 401 24.17 -2.00 11.67
N HIS A 402 24.17 -1.49 10.45
CA HIS A 402 24.55 -2.25 9.27
C HIS A 402 25.42 -1.43 8.32
N VAL A 403 26.28 -2.08 7.55
CA VAL A 403 26.99 -1.47 6.42
C VAL A 403 26.65 -2.26 5.17
N GLY A 404 26.26 -1.57 4.11
CA GLY A 404 25.84 -2.19 2.86
C GLY A 404 25.94 -1.23 1.69
N GLN A 405 25.76 -1.77 0.48
CA GLN A 405 25.67 -0.96 -0.73
C GLN A 405 24.25 -0.43 -0.92
N VAL A 406 24.15 0.83 -1.31
CA VAL A 406 22.89 1.49 -1.65
C VAL A 406 23.10 2.26 -2.94
N GLN A 407 22.17 2.09 -3.88
CA GLN A 407 22.08 2.92 -5.05
C GLN A 407 21.51 4.27 -4.66
N VAL A 408 22.21 5.34 -5.03
CA VAL A 408 21.76 6.72 -4.82
C VAL A 408 21.53 7.38 -6.16
N ALA A 409 20.32 7.89 -6.39
CA ALA A 409 19.98 8.71 -7.54
C ALA A 409 19.45 10.06 -7.03
N ALA A 410 19.98 11.16 -7.58
CA ALA A 410 19.59 12.53 -7.23
C ALA A 410 19.61 12.83 -5.71
N GLY A 411 20.58 12.25 -4.99
CA GLY A 411 20.72 12.41 -3.54
C GLY A 411 19.71 11.59 -2.71
N LYS A 412 18.94 10.70 -3.33
CA LYS A 412 17.98 9.80 -2.67
C LYS A 412 18.38 8.34 -2.81
N LEU A 413 18.07 7.56 -1.78
CA LEU A 413 18.32 6.12 -1.73
C LEU A 413 17.25 5.43 -2.56
N VAL A 414 17.65 4.75 -3.64
CA VAL A 414 16.71 4.15 -4.60
C VAL A 414 16.60 2.64 -4.47
N ASP A 415 17.69 1.96 -4.14
CA ASP A 415 17.71 0.50 -3.96
C ASP A 415 18.96 0.09 -3.15
N GLY A 416 19.03 -1.14 -2.66
CA GLY A 416 20.23 -1.71 -2.03
C GLY A 416 19.97 -2.44 -0.71
N GLU A 417 21.03 -3.06 -0.20
CA GLU A 417 21.00 -3.99 0.96
C GLU A 417 20.42 -3.34 2.21
N LEU A 418 20.68 -2.04 2.41
CA LEU A 418 20.22 -1.30 3.59
C LEU A 418 18.71 -1.00 3.56
N LEU A 419 18.05 -1.08 2.41
CA LEU A 419 16.60 -0.87 2.28
C LEU A 419 15.80 -2.19 2.42
N GLN A 420 16.49 -3.33 2.58
CA GLN A 420 15.88 -4.65 2.77
C GLN A 420 15.82 -5.05 4.25
N LEU A 421 15.17 -4.25 5.09
CA LEU A 421 15.14 -4.45 6.56
C LEU A 421 14.80 -5.89 7.01
N SER A 422 13.92 -6.59 6.30
CA SER A 422 13.55 -7.97 6.63
C SER A 422 14.72 -8.98 6.59
N SER A 423 15.83 -8.64 5.94
CA SER A 423 17.01 -9.52 5.88
C SER A 423 17.98 -9.32 7.06
N TRP A 424 17.76 -8.30 7.90
CA TRP A 424 18.68 -7.99 8.99
C TRP A 424 18.08 -7.38 10.28
N VAL A 425 16.79 -7.04 10.30
CA VAL A 425 16.08 -6.62 11.52
C VAL A 425 15.76 -7.84 12.38
N MET A 426 16.03 -7.74 13.68
CA MET A 426 15.80 -8.81 14.64
C MET A 426 14.31 -8.91 14.97
N LYS A 427 13.75 -10.13 14.97
CA LYS A 427 12.33 -10.36 15.32
C LYS A 427 12.01 -10.10 16.80
N ASP A 428 13.02 -10.15 17.67
CA ASP A 428 12.91 -9.84 19.11
C ASP A 428 14.09 -8.96 19.53
N PRO A 429 14.03 -7.65 19.22
CA PRO A 429 15.16 -6.77 19.37
C PRO A 429 15.31 -6.34 20.84
N GLN A 430 16.21 -7.03 21.54
CA GLN A 430 16.60 -6.70 22.90
C GLN A 430 17.20 -5.28 22.99
N ALA A 431 16.95 -4.57 24.08
CA ALA A 431 17.46 -3.21 24.29
C ALA A 431 18.98 -3.10 24.15
N GLY A 432 19.43 -1.97 23.61
CA GLY A 432 20.84 -1.63 23.41
C GLY A 432 21.28 -1.59 21.95
N VAL A 433 22.60 -1.60 21.74
CA VAL A 433 23.23 -1.45 20.43
C VAL A 433 23.79 -2.79 19.92
N VAL A 434 23.30 -3.22 18.76
CA VAL A 434 23.85 -4.35 18.01
C VAL A 434 24.38 -3.88 16.66
N ALA A 435 25.33 -4.63 16.10
CA ALA A 435 25.95 -4.29 14.83
C ALA A 435 26.25 -5.55 14.02
N SER A 436 26.15 -5.47 12.70
CA SER A 436 26.61 -6.55 11.82
C SER A 436 28.15 -6.68 11.88
N PRO A 437 28.73 -7.87 11.62
CA PRO A 437 30.18 -8.05 11.67
C PRO A 437 30.96 -7.05 10.79
N PRO A 438 30.51 -6.70 9.57
CA PRO A 438 31.17 -5.66 8.76
C PRO A 438 31.22 -4.28 9.41
N VAL A 439 30.29 -3.92 10.30
CA VAL A 439 30.31 -2.64 11.01
C VAL A 439 31.50 -2.58 11.97
N VAL A 440 31.69 -3.63 12.78
CA VAL A 440 32.65 -3.64 13.90
C VAL A 440 34.01 -4.25 13.55
N ALA A 441 34.14 -4.87 12.38
CA ALA A 441 35.38 -5.50 11.93
C ALA A 441 36.57 -4.52 11.97
N GLY A 442 37.60 -4.88 12.73
CA GLY A 442 38.84 -4.11 12.88
C GLY A 442 38.73 -2.86 13.75
N LEU A 443 37.62 -2.64 14.47
CA LEU A 443 37.41 -1.41 15.23
C LEU A 443 37.87 -1.46 16.69
N GLY A 444 38.03 -2.66 17.26
CA GLY A 444 38.48 -2.87 18.65
C GLY A 444 37.38 -2.74 19.72
N PHE A 445 36.10 -2.76 19.34
CA PHE A 445 34.99 -2.79 20.30
C PHE A 445 34.86 -4.17 20.96
N ILE A 446 34.42 -4.18 22.22
CA ILE A 446 34.04 -5.41 22.91
C ILE A 446 32.67 -5.83 22.38
N THR A 447 32.59 -7.06 21.86
CA THR A 447 31.35 -7.58 21.27
C THR A 447 30.99 -8.96 21.81
N GLN A 448 29.70 -9.23 21.95
CA GLN A 448 29.17 -10.55 22.27
C GLN A 448 28.10 -10.95 21.24
N PRO A 449 27.88 -12.25 20.98
CA PRO A 449 26.77 -12.68 20.13
C PRO A 449 25.43 -12.13 20.66
N ALA A 450 24.62 -11.53 19.80
CA ALA A 450 23.25 -11.18 20.18
C ALA A 450 22.41 -12.46 20.38
N GLY A 451 21.72 -12.61 21.50
CA GLY A 451 20.89 -13.78 21.80
C GLY A 451 19.54 -13.78 21.04
N GLY A 452 19.06 -14.95 20.64
CA GLY A 452 17.78 -15.17 19.92
C GLY A 452 17.93 -16.17 18.75
N GLN A 453 16.94 -17.03 18.51
CA GLN A 453 17.01 -18.17 17.55
C GLN A 453 17.27 -17.79 16.08
N GLU A 454 17.27 -16.50 15.73
CA GLU A 454 17.51 -16.01 14.36
C GLU A 454 18.51 -14.83 14.29
N ALA A 455 19.23 -14.51 15.38
CA ALA A 455 20.27 -13.47 15.40
C ALA A 455 21.57 -13.93 14.71
N ALA A 456 21.47 -14.67 13.60
CA ALA A 456 22.59 -15.30 12.93
C ALA A 456 23.59 -14.26 12.40
N GLY A 457 24.58 -13.92 13.24
CA GLY A 457 25.74 -13.11 12.89
C GLY A 457 25.84 -11.74 13.56
N TYR A 458 24.81 -11.22 14.22
CA TYR A 458 24.88 -9.88 14.85
C TYR A 458 25.61 -9.87 16.19
N LEU A 459 26.32 -8.78 16.44
CA LEU A 459 27.18 -8.59 17.58
C LEU A 459 26.63 -7.45 18.45
N ARG A 460 26.26 -7.77 19.69
CA ARG A 460 25.97 -6.78 20.72
C ARG A 460 27.25 -6.03 21.04
N VAL A 461 27.23 -4.71 20.91
CA VAL A 461 28.38 -3.85 21.19
C VAL A 461 28.30 -3.40 22.64
N ILE A 462 29.35 -3.70 23.40
CA ILE A 462 29.47 -3.30 24.80
C ILE A 462 30.40 -2.10 24.87
N ASP A 463 29.96 -1.06 25.57
CA ASP A 463 30.81 0.09 25.84
C ASP A 463 31.95 -0.35 26.77
N GLY A 464 33.15 -0.45 26.23
CA GLY A 464 34.36 -0.70 27.02
C GLY A 464 34.85 0.59 27.67
N PRO A 465 35.56 0.54 28.81
CA PRO A 465 36.18 1.72 29.37
C PRO A 465 37.30 2.23 28.43
N GLY A 466 36.98 3.22 27.60
CA GLY A 466 37.89 4.23 27.03
C GLY A 466 38.98 3.77 26.05
N GLY A 467 38.87 4.23 24.81
CA GLY A 467 39.98 4.34 23.85
C GLY A 467 39.95 5.67 23.12
#